data_AF-A0A2M9V2M0-F1
#
_entry.id   AF-A0A2M9V2M0-F1
#
_cell.length_a   1.000
_cell.length_b   1.000
_cell.length_c   1.000
_cell.angle_alpha   90.00
_cell.angle_beta   90.00
_cell.angle_gamma   90.00
#
_symmetry.space_group_name_H-M   'P 1'
#
loop_
_entity.id
_entity.type
_entity.pdbx_description
1 polymer ?
#
loop_
_entity_poly.entity_id
_entity_poly.type
_entity_poly.pdbx_seq_one_letter_code
_entity_poly.pdbx_strand_id
1 'polypeptide(L)'
;MKYFIFRNNTLENLFGTTDVGYSGYDDISYVPLEVDSYVWFYQVPIKFDIDSLTEEVNGYFDKLQIVYKQLPAHSQLIVFSLENLYNLNFCSTNYELKNSIIKFNMDIRDFCNAYANVKFIDFSEFLSDYPKDQWIDWKYYFLSQMVINPKLAGAFRKWFTCKTRELALSRKKCLVLDLDNTLWSGVLGEDGIGGIGIGGDYPGKAFLYFQEALIELSKQGVILTVCSKNNEADVLEAWKKNPFIKLNQKYLSAYRINWQNKADNIKELAQELNIGLDSFVFVDDNPTERELVKQLLPMVEVPDFPKYPYLLPVFFFNLVERYFRVYAITEEDKKKTEQYKANVSRTQEKKKFTDLGAYLASLEIEVTVTEANEFNIPRIAQMTQKTNQFNLTTKRYTDVEIRSLIEKGWSVFCISVKDKFGDNGITGAIILEPLTDGMRIDSLLLSCRILGKGIELAFVHFVLNRLHSYGVGKIYADYYPTLKNAQVADFYDRVGFDLSDQKEDGAKAYVQCLSSNYQIESYYKINMN
;
A
#
# COMPACT_ATOMS: atom_id res chain seq x y z
N MET A 1 -17.73 -14.59 -8.30
CA MET A 1 -17.37 -15.37 -7.08
C MET A 1 -16.07 -14.79 -6.53
N LYS A 2 -15.93 -14.60 -5.21
CA LYS A 2 -14.74 -13.94 -4.65
C LYS A 2 -13.49 -14.81 -4.74
N TYR A 3 -13.60 -16.06 -4.27
CA TYR A 3 -12.48 -17.01 -4.30
C TYR A 3 -12.88 -18.34 -4.91
N PHE A 4 -11.97 -18.95 -5.68
CA PHE A 4 -12.05 -20.38 -6.01
C PHE A 4 -10.80 -21.09 -5.50
N ILE A 5 -10.97 -22.10 -4.66
CA ILE A 5 -9.88 -22.73 -3.90
C ILE A 5 -9.60 -24.13 -4.41
N PHE A 6 -8.41 -24.33 -4.99
CA PHE A 6 -7.83 -25.64 -5.25
C PHE A 6 -7.31 -26.24 -3.95
N ARG A 7 -7.73 -27.48 -3.65
CA ARG A 7 -7.49 -28.11 -2.35
C ARG A 7 -7.28 -29.61 -2.42
N ASN A 8 -6.61 -30.14 -1.40
CA ASN A 8 -6.54 -31.57 -1.11
C ASN A 8 -7.13 -31.95 0.26
N ASN A 9 -7.77 -30.99 0.96
CA ASN A 9 -8.43 -31.18 2.25
C ASN A 9 -9.69 -30.28 2.35
N THR A 10 -10.52 -30.50 3.36
CA THR A 10 -11.70 -29.67 3.65
C THR A 10 -11.27 -28.33 4.25
N LEU A 11 -11.81 -27.22 3.72
CA LEU A 11 -11.35 -25.84 4.00
C LEU A 11 -12.50 -24.84 4.21
N GLU A 12 -13.75 -25.30 4.15
CA GLU A 12 -14.97 -24.52 4.32
C GLU A 12 -15.02 -23.86 5.70
N ASN A 13 -14.48 -24.53 6.72
CA ASN A 13 -14.34 -23.97 8.06
C ASN A 13 -13.44 -22.74 8.10
N LEU A 14 -12.41 -22.69 7.25
CA LEU A 14 -11.43 -21.60 7.20
C LEU A 14 -11.92 -20.43 6.33
N PHE A 15 -12.32 -20.71 5.09
CA PHE A 15 -12.64 -19.69 4.09
C PHE A 15 -14.14 -19.35 3.99
N GLY A 16 -15.03 -20.17 4.56
CA GLY A 16 -16.48 -19.98 4.50
C GLY A 16 -17.11 -20.40 3.17
N THR A 17 -18.44 -20.46 3.09
CA THR A 17 -19.16 -20.95 1.91
C THR A 17 -19.85 -19.86 1.09
N THR A 18 -19.87 -18.62 1.58
CA THR A 18 -20.45 -17.47 0.89
C THR A 18 -19.41 -16.86 -0.05
N ASP A 19 -19.73 -16.74 -1.34
CA ASP A 19 -18.85 -16.22 -2.39
C ASP A 19 -17.53 -16.97 -2.58
N VAL A 20 -17.43 -18.21 -2.09
CA VAL A 20 -16.24 -19.08 -2.23
C VAL A 20 -16.62 -20.41 -2.87
N GLY A 21 -15.93 -20.77 -3.94
CA GLY A 21 -16.00 -22.09 -4.58
C GLY A 21 -14.78 -22.93 -4.25
N TYR A 22 -14.91 -24.25 -4.42
CA TYR A 22 -13.87 -25.21 -4.07
C TYR A 22 -13.75 -26.28 -5.16
N SER A 23 -12.53 -26.71 -5.44
CA SER A 23 -12.31 -27.92 -6.23
C SER A 23 -12.72 -29.17 -5.44
N GLY A 24 -12.87 -30.29 -6.16
CA GLY A 24 -12.75 -31.61 -5.53
C GLY A 24 -11.36 -31.79 -4.92
N TYR A 25 -11.20 -32.78 -4.03
CA TYR A 25 -9.89 -33.10 -3.48
C TYR A 25 -8.94 -33.56 -4.57
N ASP A 26 -7.81 -32.89 -4.71
CA ASP A 26 -6.80 -33.13 -5.74
C ASP A 26 -7.29 -32.94 -7.19
N ASP A 27 -8.49 -32.39 -7.38
CA ASP A 27 -9.09 -32.15 -8.68
C ASP A 27 -8.68 -30.78 -9.23
N ILE A 28 -8.02 -30.80 -10.38
CA ILE A 28 -7.58 -29.62 -11.12
C ILE A 28 -8.23 -29.52 -12.51
N SER A 29 -9.22 -30.37 -12.81
CA SER A 29 -9.84 -30.49 -14.13
C SER A 29 -10.79 -29.35 -14.46
N TYR A 30 -11.30 -28.66 -13.44
CA TYR A 30 -12.26 -27.57 -13.58
C TYR A 30 -11.70 -26.25 -13.05
N VAL A 31 -11.77 -25.22 -13.89
CA VAL A 31 -11.40 -23.84 -13.57
C VAL A 31 -12.58 -22.93 -13.95
N PRO A 32 -13.36 -22.41 -12.99
CA PRO A 32 -14.44 -21.47 -13.28
C PRO A 32 -13.87 -20.11 -13.72
N LEU A 33 -14.45 -19.46 -14.73
CA LEU A 33 -13.88 -18.23 -15.32
C LEU A 33 -14.28 -16.94 -14.58
N GLU A 34 -15.42 -16.91 -13.88
CA GLU A 34 -15.98 -15.71 -13.24
C GLU A 34 -15.60 -15.61 -11.74
N VAL A 35 -14.30 -15.53 -11.49
CA VAL A 35 -13.71 -15.51 -10.14
C VAL A 35 -12.73 -14.35 -9.99
N ASP A 36 -12.86 -13.59 -8.90
CA ASP A 36 -11.98 -12.45 -8.62
C ASP A 36 -10.53 -12.89 -8.29
N SER A 37 -10.37 -14.00 -7.57
CA SER A 37 -9.06 -14.56 -7.22
C SER A 37 -9.11 -16.08 -7.03
N TYR A 38 -8.09 -16.77 -7.52
CA TYR A 38 -7.89 -18.20 -7.28
C TYR A 38 -6.95 -18.40 -6.10
N VAL A 39 -7.18 -19.46 -5.33
CA VAL A 39 -6.34 -19.84 -4.20
C VAL A 39 -5.87 -21.27 -4.38
N TRP A 40 -4.57 -21.50 -4.25
CA TRP A 40 -3.98 -22.83 -4.15
C TRP A 40 -3.64 -23.11 -2.69
N PHE A 41 -4.40 -24.01 -2.07
CA PHE A 41 -4.21 -24.42 -0.69
C PHE A 41 -4.03 -25.95 -0.63
N TYR A 42 -2.79 -26.38 -0.90
CA TYR A 42 -2.38 -27.77 -0.74
C TYR A 42 -1.46 -27.87 0.47
N GLN A 43 -1.69 -28.88 1.31
CA GLN A 43 -0.83 -29.21 2.44
C GLN A 43 -0.33 -30.65 2.27
N VAL A 44 0.80 -31.00 2.90
CA VAL A 44 1.34 -32.36 2.76
C VAL A 44 0.30 -33.37 3.28
N PRO A 45 -0.15 -34.35 2.47
CA PRO A 45 -1.10 -35.36 2.91
C PRO A 45 -0.58 -36.15 4.11
N ILE A 46 -1.50 -36.57 4.99
CA ILE A 46 -1.15 -37.44 6.12
C ILE A 46 -1.05 -38.87 5.60
N LYS A 47 0.17 -39.28 5.22
CA LYS A 47 0.53 -40.64 4.78
C LYS A 47 1.80 -41.10 5.51
N PHE A 48 2.00 -42.42 5.57
CA PHE A 48 3.13 -43.03 6.28
C PHE A 48 4.23 -43.56 5.34
N ASP A 49 3.93 -43.71 4.06
CA ASP A 49 4.91 -44.01 3.01
C ASP A 49 5.56 -42.69 2.55
N ILE A 50 6.79 -42.46 3.03
CA ILE A 50 7.53 -41.21 2.78
C ILE A 50 7.93 -41.10 1.31
N ASP A 51 8.25 -42.21 0.64
CA ASP A 51 8.71 -42.20 -0.75
C ASP A 51 7.55 -41.81 -1.66
N SER A 52 6.39 -42.45 -1.48
CA SER A 52 5.15 -42.09 -2.19
C SER A 52 4.73 -40.64 -1.94
N LEU A 53 4.86 -40.16 -0.70
CA LEU A 53 4.54 -38.78 -0.33
C LEU A 53 5.50 -37.77 -0.98
N THR A 54 6.78 -38.13 -1.08
CA THR A 54 7.82 -37.32 -1.72
C THR A 54 7.57 -37.19 -3.22
N GLU A 55 7.25 -38.29 -3.91
CA GLU A 55 6.85 -38.28 -5.33
C GLU A 55 5.61 -37.41 -5.57
N GLU A 56 4.60 -37.54 -4.70
CA GLU A 56 3.38 -36.74 -4.81
C GLU A 56 3.66 -35.23 -4.65
N VAL A 57 4.43 -34.84 -3.62
CA VAL A 57 4.81 -33.45 -3.38
C VAL A 57 5.62 -32.87 -4.53
N ASN A 58 6.54 -33.66 -5.11
CA ASN A 58 7.32 -33.23 -6.28
C ASN A 58 6.43 -32.87 -7.48
N GLY A 59 5.27 -33.51 -7.64
CA GLY A 59 4.32 -33.23 -8.71
C GLY A 59 3.39 -32.03 -8.46
N TYR A 60 3.38 -31.44 -7.25
CA TYR A 60 2.45 -30.34 -6.94
C TYR A 60 2.75 -29.07 -7.72
N PHE A 61 4.02 -28.74 -7.97
CA PHE A 61 4.37 -27.54 -8.74
C PHE A 61 3.93 -27.68 -10.21
N ASP A 62 4.10 -28.87 -10.81
CA ASP A 62 3.63 -29.14 -12.17
C ASP A 62 2.11 -29.00 -12.29
N LYS A 63 1.35 -29.54 -11.31
CA LYS A 63 -0.11 -29.38 -11.25
C LYS A 63 -0.51 -27.90 -11.16
N LEU A 64 0.18 -27.13 -10.32
CA LEU A 64 -0.06 -25.70 -10.18
C LEU A 64 0.21 -24.94 -11.49
N GLN A 65 1.29 -25.29 -12.21
CA GLN A 65 1.58 -24.70 -13.51
C GLN A 65 0.51 -25.03 -14.56
N ILE A 66 -0.04 -26.26 -14.53
CA ILE A 66 -1.16 -26.66 -15.39
C ILE A 66 -2.40 -25.84 -15.10
N VAL A 67 -2.73 -25.62 -13.82
CA VAL A 67 -3.85 -24.75 -13.42
C VAL A 67 -3.60 -23.32 -13.86
N TYR A 68 -2.42 -22.77 -13.59
CA TYR A 68 -2.07 -21.39 -13.93
C TYR A 68 -2.27 -21.08 -15.41
N LYS A 69 -1.90 -22.00 -16.31
CA LYS A 69 -2.09 -21.86 -17.76
C LYS A 69 -3.55 -21.81 -18.21
N GLN A 70 -4.48 -22.29 -17.39
CA GLN A 70 -5.91 -22.25 -17.66
C GLN A 70 -6.60 -21.01 -17.06
N LEU A 71 -5.90 -20.27 -16.19
CA LEU A 71 -6.47 -19.09 -15.55
C LEU A 71 -6.59 -17.93 -16.56
N PRO A 72 -7.63 -17.08 -16.45
CA PRO A 72 -7.69 -15.83 -17.19
C PRO A 72 -6.45 -14.97 -16.92
N ALA A 73 -5.88 -14.35 -17.96
CA ALA A 73 -4.61 -13.62 -17.87
C ALA A 73 -4.59 -12.49 -16.81
N HIS A 74 -5.74 -11.92 -16.48
CA HIS A 74 -5.90 -10.84 -15.50
C HIS A 74 -6.17 -11.33 -14.07
N SER A 75 -6.37 -12.63 -13.88
CA SER A 75 -6.76 -13.17 -12.58
C SER A 75 -5.58 -13.34 -11.63
N GLN A 76 -5.83 -13.07 -10.35
CA GLN A 76 -4.85 -13.27 -9.29
C GLN A 76 -4.85 -14.72 -8.84
N LEU A 77 -3.67 -15.32 -8.69
CA LEU A 77 -3.48 -16.63 -8.05
C LEU A 77 -2.73 -16.46 -6.74
N ILE A 78 -3.36 -16.82 -5.62
CA ILE A 78 -2.74 -16.84 -4.29
C ILE A 78 -2.31 -18.26 -3.97
N VAL A 79 -1.03 -18.49 -3.72
CA VAL A 79 -0.46 -19.79 -3.41
C VAL A 79 0.05 -19.79 -1.98
N PHE A 80 -0.42 -20.74 -1.18
CA PHE A 80 0.05 -20.93 0.18
C PHE A 80 1.32 -21.79 0.20
N SER A 81 2.21 -21.55 1.16
CA SER A 81 3.31 -22.46 1.43
C SER A 81 2.79 -23.86 1.75
N LEU A 82 3.54 -24.84 1.28
CA LEU A 82 3.31 -26.24 1.58
C LEU A 82 3.93 -26.56 2.95
N GLU A 83 3.10 -27.00 3.89
CA GLU A 83 3.52 -27.35 5.25
C GLU A 83 3.31 -28.83 5.55
N ASN A 84 4.25 -29.42 6.29
CA ASN A 84 4.11 -30.76 6.84
C ASN A 84 3.49 -30.69 8.24
N LEU A 85 2.15 -30.72 8.27
CA LEU A 85 1.36 -30.60 9.50
C LEU A 85 1.50 -31.80 10.44
N TYR A 86 1.91 -32.95 9.91
CA TYR A 86 2.16 -34.16 10.68
C TYR A 86 3.48 -34.82 10.24
N ASN A 87 4.58 -34.28 10.76
CA ASN A 87 5.91 -34.78 10.45
C ASN A 87 6.26 -36.00 11.31
N LEU A 88 6.21 -37.17 10.70
CA LEU A 88 6.63 -38.42 11.31
C LEU A 88 7.95 -38.85 10.68
N ASN A 89 9.05 -38.67 11.42
CA ASN A 89 10.40 -38.99 10.92
C ASN A 89 10.97 -40.20 11.66
N PHE A 90 11.14 -41.30 10.93
CA PHE A 90 11.74 -42.54 11.45
C PHE A 90 13.28 -42.51 11.42
N CYS A 91 13.90 -41.61 10.64
CA CYS A 91 15.34 -41.52 10.49
C CYS A 91 15.81 -40.07 10.40
N SER A 92 16.67 -39.65 11.33
CA SER A 92 17.19 -38.27 11.38
C SER A 92 18.00 -37.85 10.15
N THR A 93 18.38 -38.77 9.28
CA THR A 93 19.09 -38.48 8.01
C THR A 93 18.18 -38.47 6.79
N ASN A 94 16.91 -38.88 6.90
CA ASN A 94 15.97 -38.78 5.78
C ASN A 94 15.41 -37.36 5.71
N TYR A 95 15.87 -36.60 4.72
CA TYR A 95 15.47 -35.23 4.45
C TYR A 95 14.71 -35.09 3.12
N GLU A 96 14.40 -36.18 2.43
CA GLU A 96 13.90 -36.13 1.05
C GLU A 96 12.57 -35.37 0.95
N LEU A 97 11.57 -35.78 1.73
CA LEU A 97 10.30 -35.07 1.82
C LEU A 97 10.47 -33.60 2.23
N LYS A 98 11.35 -33.32 3.21
CA LYS A 98 11.63 -31.95 3.66
C LYS A 98 12.24 -31.11 2.54
N ASN A 99 13.17 -31.67 1.77
CA ASN A 99 13.81 -31.02 0.64
C ASN A 99 12.80 -30.76 -0.48
N SER A 100 11.89 -31.71 -0.76
CA SER A 100 10.81 -31.52 -1.73
C SER A 100 9.85 -30.39 -1.33
N ILE A 101 9.50 -30.29 -0.04
CA ILE A 101 8.68 -29.17 0.48
C ILE A 101 9.42 -27.84 0.33
N ILE A 102 10.69 -27.78 0.74
CA ILE A 102 11.53 -26.58 0.59
C ILE A 102 11.61 -26.18 -0.89
N LYS A 103 11.84 -27.15 -1.78
CA LYS A 103 11.91 -26.95 -3.22
C LYS A 103 10.59 -26.38 -3.75
N PHE A 104 9.45 -26.99 -3.44
CA PHE A 104 8.14 -26.45 -3.85
C PHE A 104 7.96 -24.99 -3.41
N ASN A 105 8.26 -24.67 -2.15
CA ASN A 105 8.13 -23.32 -1.62
C ASN A 105 9.10 -22.33 -2.30
N MET A 106 10.29 -22.77 -2.68
CA MET A 106 11.24 -21.96 -3.48
C MET A 106 10.74 -21.75 -4.91
N ASP A 107 10.31 -22.82 -5.58
CA ASP A 107 9.80 -22.77 -6.96
C ASP A 107 8.61 -21.81 -7.07
N ILE A 108 7.71 -21.77 -6.08
CA ILE A 108 6.60 -20.80 -6.05
C ILE A 108 7.09 -19.36 -5.86
N ARG A 109 8.10 -19.13 -5.02
CA ARG A 109 8.67 -17.78 -4.85
C ARG A 109 9.30 -17.29 -6.15
N ASP A 110 10.04 -18.15 -6.86
CA ASP A 110 10.60 -17.83 -8.17
C ASP A 110 9.49 -17.60 -9.21
N PHE A 111 8.42 -18.38 -9.16
CA PHE A 111 7.24 -18.20 -10.00
C PHE A 111 6.54 -16.86 -9.74
N CYS A 112 6.43 -16.41 -8.49
CA CYS A 112 5.90 -15.08 -8.15
C CYS A 112 6.78 -13.94 -8.66
N ASN A 113 8.09 -14.14 -8.77
CA ASN A 113 9.00 -13.16 -9.36
C ASN A 113 8.81 -13.05 -10.89
N ALA A 114 8.47 -14.17 -11.54
CA ALA A 114 8.21 -14.21 -12.98
C ALA A 114 6.81 -13.69 -13.36
N TYR A 115 5.81 -13.87 -12.48
CA TYR A 115 4.41 -13.54 -12.77
C TYR A 115 3.80 -12.67 -11.67
N ALA A 116 3.60 -11.39 -11.97
CA ALA A 116 3.14 -10.40 -11.00
C ALA A 116 1.74 -10.68 -10.42
N ASN A 117 0.88 -11.39 -11.14
CA ASN A 117 -0.46 -11.80 -10.70
C ASN A 117 -0.45 -13.04 -9.79
N VAL A 118 0.70 -13.71 -9.60
CA VAL A 118 0.84 -14.80 -8.64
C VAL A 118 1.41 -14.27 -7.33
N LYS A 119 0.75 -14.62 -6.23
CA LYS A 119 1.06 -14.15 -4.88
C LYS A 119 1.36 -15.31 -3.96
N PHE A 120 2.45 -15.24 -3.21
CA PHE A 120 2.82 -16.25 -2.22
C PHE A 120 2.40 -15.83 -0.82
N ILE A 121 1.74 -16.72 -0.09
CA ILE A 121 1.45 -16.54 1.34
C ILE A 121 2.17 -17.63 2.11
N ASP A 122 3.07 -17.24 3.01
CA ASP A 122 3.75 -18.17 3.91
C ASP A 122 2.79 -18.61 5.03
N PHE A 123 2.26 -19.83 4.91
CA PHE A 123 1.31 -20.39 5.87
C PHE A 123 1.97 -20.73 7.21
N SER A 124 3.30 -20.94 7.22
CA SER A 124 4.03 -21.19 8.46
C SER A 124 3.93 -20.02 9.45
N GLU A 125 3.74 -18.78 8.96
CA GLU A 125 3.50 -17.59 9.80
C GLU A 125 2.24 -17.73 10.65
N PHE A 126 1.18 -18.34 10.10
CA PHE A 126 -0.03 -18.60 10.88
C PHE A 126 0.19 -19.73 11.89
N LEU A 127 0.85 -20.81 11.45
CA LEU A 127 1.04 -22.00 12.27
C LEU A 127 1.99 -21.76 13.45
N SER A 128 2.97 -20.87 13.31
CA SER A 128 3.95 -20.56 14.35
C SER A 128 3.34 -19.95 15.61
N ASP A 129 2.15 -19.36 15.49
CA ASP A 129 1.41 -18.78 16.63
C ASP A 129 0.76 -19.85 17.51
N TYR A 130 0.72 -21.11 17.05
CA TYR A 130 0.06 -22.21 17.73
C TYR A 130 1.01 -23.37 17.98
N PRO A 131 0.94 -24.01 19.16
CA PRO A 131 1.58 -25.29 19.41
C PRO A 131 1.18 -26.36 18.38
N LYS A 132 2.13 -27.22 17.99
CA LYS A 132 1.91 -28.24 16.95
C LYS A 132 0.76 -29.21 17.24
N ASP A 133 0.54 -29.52 18.50
CA ASP A 133 -0.56 -30.38 18.97
C ASP A 133 -1.94 -29.73 18.83
N GLN A 134 -2.00 -28.43 18.53
CA GLN A 134 -3.26 -27.72 18.26
C GLN A 134 -3.57 -27.57 16.78
N TRP A 135 -2.61 -27.84 15.88
CA TRP A 135 -2.78 -27.64 14.44
C TRP A 135 -3.87 -28.54 13.87
N ILE A 136 -3.89 -29.81 14.29
CA ILE A 136 -4.84 -30.83 13.83
C ILE A 136 -5.72 -31.25 15.01
N ASP A 137 -7.04 -31.23 14.83
CA ASP A 137 -7.97 -31.93 15.72
C ASP A 137 -8.40 -33.23 15.02
N TRP A 138 -7.84 -34.35 15.45
CA TRP A 138 -8.00 -35.65 14.81
C TRP A 138 -9.46 -36.09 14.67
N LYS A 139 -10.34 -35.66 15.58
CA LYS A 139 -11.79 -35.94 15.48
C LYS A 139 -12.35 -35.36 14.18
N TYR A 140 -12.06 -34.10 13.89
CA TYR A 140 -12.57 -33.43 12.69
C TYR A 140 -11.85 -33.88 11.42
N TYR A 141 -10.57 -34.24 11.53
CA TYR A 141 -9.85 -34.85 10.41
C TYR A 141 -10.54 -36.15 9.95
N PHE A 142 -10.85 -37.08 10.85
CA PHE A 142 -11.48 -38.35 10.47
C PHE A 142 -12.96 -38.20 10.07
N LEU A 143 -13.69 -37.25 10.65
CA LEU A 143 -15.11 -37.04 10.30
C LEU A 143 -15.30 -36.29 8.98
N SER A 144 -14.36 -35.41 8.61
CA SER A 144 -14.60 -34.45 7.52
C SER A 144 -13.35 -34.01 6.78
N GLN A 145 -12.20 -34.69 6.93
CA GLN A 145 -10.92 -34.34 6.28
C GLN A 145 -10.49 -32.88 6.51
N MET A 146 -10.84 -32.31 7.66
CA MET A 146 -10.38 -30.98 8.06
C MET A 146 -8.97 -31.10 8.63
N VAL A 147 -7.97 -30.74 7.84
CA VAL A 147 -6.55 -30.84 8.24
C VAL A 147 -6.16 -29.75 9.25
N ILE A 148 -6.85 -28.61 9.24
CA ILE A 148 -6.66 -27.55 10.25
C ILE A 148 -7.79 -27.60 11.26
N ASN A 149 -7.42 -27.57 12.54
CA ASN A 149 -8.32 -27.55 13.67
C ASN A 149 -9.37 -26.42 13.53
N PRO A 150 -10.68 -26.75 13.49
CA PRO A 150 -11.74 -25.75 13.32
C PRO A 150 -11.78 -24.67 14.40
N LYS A 151 -11.21 -24.92 15.60
CA LYS A 151 -11.08 -23.91 16.66
C LYS A 151 -10.19 -22.73 16.23
N LEU A 152 -9.26 -22.96 15.30
CA LEU A 152 -8.35 -21.94 14.78
C LEU A 152 -8.97 -21.10 13.66
N ALA A 153 -10.16 -21.46 13.16
CA ALA A 153 -10.77 -20.82 12.00
C ALA A 153 -11.02 -19.31 12.17
N GLY A 154 -11.42 -18.89 13.38
CA GLY A 154 -11.62 -17.46 13.67
C GLY A 154 -10.34 -16.65 13.59
N ALA A 155 -9.22 -17.22 14.07
CA ALA A 155 -7.92 -16.58 13.99
C ALA A 155 -7.37 -16.60 12.56
N PHE A 156 -7.53 -17.73 11.85
CA PHE A 156 -7.15 -17.85 10.45
C PHE A 156 -7.83 -16.77 9.59
N ARG A 157 -9.15 -16.57 9.74
CA ARG A 157 -9.86 -15.53 8.97
C ARG A 157 -9.33 -14.13 9.23
N LYS A 158 -9.00 -13.80 10.49
CA LYS A 158 -8.40 -12.51 10.84
C LYS A 158 -7.02 -12.36 10.18
N TRP A 159 -6.17 -13.37 10.31
CA TRP A 159 -4.84 -13.40 9.70
C TRP A 159 -4.91 -13.32 8.17
N PHE A 160 -5.76 -14.11 7.51
CA PHE A 160 -5.95 -14.09 6.07
C PHE A 160 -6.50 -12.75 5.56
N THR A 161 -7.36 -12.08 6.35
CA THR A 161 -7.81 -10.72 6.04
C THR A 161 -6.65 -9.72 6.06
N CYS A 162 -5.70 -9.86 6.99
CA CYS A 162 -4.48 -9.05 6.98
C CYS A 162 -3.64 -9.35 5.74
N LYS A 163 -3.41 -10.63 5.40
CA LYS A 163 -2.63 -11.02 4.21
C LYS A 163 -3.25 -10.50 2.91
N THR A 164 -4.56 -10.61 2.75
CA THR A 164 -5.25 -10.08 1.56
C THR A 164 -5.17 -8.55 1.47
N ARG A 165 -5.16 -7.83 2.59
CA ARG A 165 -4.90 -6.38 2.62
C ARG A 165 -3.46 -6.03 2.24
N GLU A 166 -2.48 -6.84 2.66
CA GLU A 166 -1.08 -6.72 2.25
C GLU A 166 -0.94 -6.89 0.73
N LEU A 167 -1.62 -7.89 0.15
CA LEU A 167 -1.67 -8.15 -1.29
C LEU A 167 -2.34 -7.00 -2.06
N ALA A 168 -3.39 -6.41 -1.50
CA ALA A 168 -4.06 -5.22 -2.03
C ALA A 168 -3.26 -3.92 -1.85
N LEU A 169 -2.04 -3.98 -1.29
CA LEU A 169 -1.15 -2.84 -1.03
C LEU A 169 -1.79 -1.75 -0.14
N SER A 170 -2.72 -2.14 0.72
CA SER A 170 -3.48 -1.25 1.60
C SER A 170 -2.82 -1.08 2.96
N ARG A 171 -1.63 -0.44 3.00
CA ARG A 171 -0.93 -0.13 4.27
C ARG A 171 -1.22 1.29 4.79
N LYS A 172 -1.09 1.46 6.11
CA LYS A 172 -0.91 2.79 6.71
C LYS A 172 0.44 3.34 6.27
N LYS A 173 0.55 4.66 6.20
CA LYS A 173 1.70 5.37 5.61
C LYS A 173 2.47 6.17 6.64
N CYS A 174 1.80 6.66 7.68
CA CYS A 174 2.39 7.54 8.68
C CYS A 174 2.21 7.00 10.09
N LEU A 175 3.29 7.02 10.85
CA LEU A 175 3.31 6.75 12.28
C LEU A 175 3.57 8.08 13.02
N VAL A 176 2.61 8.48 13.84
CA VAL A 176 2.69 9.65 14.72
C VAL A 176 3.03 9.16 16.12
N LEU A 177 4.12 9.68 16.66
CA LEU A 177 4.66 9.27 17.95
C LEU A 177 4.55 10.42 18.95
N ASP A 178 4.05 10.12 20.14
CA ASP A 178 4.32 10.94 21.31
C ASP A 178 5.79 10.84 21.75
N LEU A 179 6.24 11.69 22.68
CA LEU A 179 7.61 11.69 23.20
C LEU A 179 7.73 11.07 24.60
N ASP A 180 7.19 11.75 25.61
CA ASP A 180 7.36 11.37 27.01
C ASP A 180 6.67 10.04 27.31
N ASN A 181 7.35 9.15 28.03
CA ASN A 181 6.92 7.77 28.29
C ASN A 181 6.63 6.90 27.05
N THR A 182 6.80 7.44 25.84
CA THR A 182 6.56 6.76 24.56
C THR A 182 7.87 6.44 23.84
N LEU A 183 8.76 7.42 23.68
CA LEU A 183 10.09 7.26 23.06
C LEU A 183 11.23 7.23 24.07
N TRP A 184 10.97 7.62 25.31
CA TRP A 184 11.86 7.49 26.46
C TRP A 184 11.00 7.37 27.72
N SER A 185 11.60 6.93 28.83
CA SER A 185 10.92 6.95 30.13
C SER A 185 11.06 8.34 30.77
N GLY A 186 10.02 8.81 31.47
CA GLY A 186 10.05 10.09 32.17
C GLY A 186 9.52 11.25 31.33
N VAL A 187 9.42 12.41 31.98
CA VAL A 187 8.86 13.65 31.43
C VAL A 187 9.98 14.64 31.26
N LEU A 188 10.32 14.98 30.00
CA LEU A 188 11.50 15.81 29.72
C LEU A 188 11.49 17.17 30.44
N GLY A 189 10.31 17.80 30.56
CA GLY A 189 10.16 19.09 31.24
C GLY A 189 10.37 19.04 32.76
N GLU A 190 10.21 17.87 33.38
CA GLU A 190 10.35 17.67 34.83
C GLU A 190 11.72 17.07 35.17
N ASP A 191 12.10 16.02 34.45
CA ASP A 191 13.31 15.23 34.71
C ASP A 191 14.56 15.82 34.05
N GLY A 192 14.37 16.65 33.02
CA GLY A 192 15.45 17.21 32.21
C GLY A 192 16.15 16.16 31.33
N ILE A 193 17.07 16.63 30.48
CA ILE A 193 17.75 15.82 29.45
C ILE A 193 18.52 14.62 30.04
N GLY A 194 19.06 14.77 31.25
CA GLY A 194 19.83 13.73 31.95
C GLY A 194 18.98 12.77 32.80
N GLY A 195 17.72 13.14 33.08
CA GLY A 195 16.81 12.34 33.91
C GLY A 195 15.90 11.40 33.10
N ILE A 196 15.67 11.68 31.81
CA ILE A 196 14.90 10.78 30.94
C ILE A 196 15.62 9.43 30.73
N GLY A 197 14.86 8.35 30.84
CA GLY A 197 15.36 6.99 30.67
C GLY A 197 15.47 6.61 29.20
N ILE A 198 16.67 6.77 28.63
CA ILE A 198 17.01 6.35 27.27
C ILE A 198 18.45 5.79 27.21
N GLY A 199 18.61 4.57 26.70
CA GLY A 199 19.89 3.84 26.74
C GLY A 199 20.19 3.20 28.10
N GLY A 200 21.42 2.72 28.30
CA GLY A 200 21.88 2.11 29.55
C GLY A 200 21.13 0.82 29.91
N ASP A 201 20.69 0.71 31.17
CA ASP A 201 19.92 -0.41 31.71
C ASP A 201 18.40 -0.22 31.55
N TYR A 202 17.62 -1.15 32.08
CA TYR A 202 16.16 -1.04 32.11
C TYR A 202 15.71 0.15 32.99
N PRO A 203 14.73 0.98 32.56
CA PRO A 203 13.90 0.84 31.35
C PRO A 203 14.48 1.46 30.07
N GLY A 204 15.52 2.29 30.15
CA GLY A 204 16.02 3.09 29.03
C GLY A 204 16.49 2.27 27.82
N LYS A 205 17.05 1.07 28.04
CA LYS A 205 17.44 0.15 26.95
C LYS A 205 16.26 -0.26 26.06
N ALA A 206 15.08 -0.44 26.64
CA ALA A 206 13.90 -0.85 25.89
C ALA A 206 13.44 0.25 24.92
N PHE A 207 13.46 1.50 25.37
CA PHE A 207 13.15 2.66 24.54
C PHE A 207 14.20 2.90 23.45
N LEU A 208 15.48 2.66 23.73
CA LEU A 208 16.54 2.73 22.72
C LEU A 208 16.29 1.74 21.58
N TYR A 209 16.01 0.47 21.92
CA TYR A 209 15.65 -0.54 20.91
C TYR A 209 14.38 -0.18 20.14
N PHE A 210 13.39 0.39 20.81
CA PHE A 210 12.18 0.86 20.13
C PHE A 210 12.50 1.98 19.13
N GLN A 211 13.31 2.98 19.49
CA GLN A 211 13.74 4.03 18.57
C GLN A 211 14.55 3.48 17.37
N GLU A 212 15.47 2.54 17.60
CA GLU A 212 16.25 1.91 16.53
C GLU A 212 15.34 1.14 15.55
N ALA A 213 14.35 0.41 16.08
CA ALA A 213 13.36 -0.30 15.27
C ALA A 213 12.48 0.66 14.44
N LEU A 214 12.06 1.79 15.02
CA LEU A 214 11.32 2.85 14.31
C LEU A 214 12.17 3.46 13.18
N ILE A 215 13.46 3.68 13.41
CA ILE A 215 14.38 4.17 12.36
C ILE A 215 14.45 3.19 11.20
N GLU A 216 14.58 1.89 11.46
CA GLU A 216 14.54 0.88 10.39
C GLU A 216 13.20 0.88 9.66
N LEU A 217 12.08 1.03 10.36
CA LEU A 217 10.75 1.16 9.75
C LEU A 217 10.68 2.37 8.80
N SER A 218 11.29 3.50 9.16
CA SER A 218 11.36 4.69 8.31
C SER A 218 12.14 4.45 7.01
N LYS A 219 13.18 3.60 7.04
CA LYS A 219 13.95 3.23 5.85
C LYS A 219 13.15 2.35 4.88
N GLN A 220 12.11 1.69 5.37
CA GLN A 220 11.14 0.94 4.55
C GLN A 220 10.00 1.83 4.00
N GLY A 221 10.14 3.15 4.10
CA GLY A 221 9.23 4.13 3.50
C GLY A 221 8.03 4.53 4.36
N VAL A 222 8.02 4.19 5.66
CA VAL A 222 7.02 4.68 6.61
C VAL A 222 7.39 6.09 7.06
N ILE A 223 6.41 6.99 7.03
CA ILE A 223 6.60 8.39 7.41
C ILE A 223 6.52 8.50 8.94
N LEU A 224 7.62 8.89 9.58
CA LEU A 224 7.63 9.17 11.01
C LEU A 224 7.34 10.65 11.28
N THR A 225 6.45 10.90 12.23
CA THR A 225 6.17 12.24 12.75
C THR A 225 6.06 12.20 14.27
N VAL A 226 6.21 13.37 14.88
CA VAL A 226 5.99 13.54 16.33
C VAL A 226 4.78 14.42 16.58
N CYS A 227 3.94 14.05 17.53
CA CYS A 227 2.84 14.88 18.05
C CYS A 227 2.85 14.79 19.59
N SER A 228 3.46 15.78 20.24
CA SER A 228 3.73 15.73 21.68
C SER A 228 3.44 17.05 22.37
N LYS A 229 3.07 16.96 23.64
CA LYS A 229 2.83 18.11 24.52
C LYS A 229 4.09 18.44 25.31
N ASN A 230 5.02 19.13 24.66
CA ASN A 230 6.24 19.64 25.29
C ASN A 230 6.54 21.06 24.86
N ASN A 231 7.52 21.67 25.52
CA ASN A 231 8.21 22.83 25.00
C ASN A 231 9.18 22.40 23.89
N GLU A 232 9.01 22.98 22.70
CA GLU A 232 9.81 22.66 21.51
C GLU A 232 11.31 22.85 21.75
N ALA A 233 11.69 23.94 22.43
CA ALA A 233 13.10 24.26 22.66
C ALA A 233 13.82 23.15 23.45
N ASP A 234 13.14 22.60 24.48
CA ASP A 234 13.71 21.57 25.35
C ASP A 234 13.89 20.24 24.59
N VAL A 235 12.93 19.89 23.73
CA VAL A 235 13.03 18.68 22.88
C VAL A 235 14.16 18.81 21.87
N LEU A 236 14.28 19.97 21.20
CA LEU A 236 15.36 20.23 20.26
C LEU A 236 16.74 20.17 20.95
N GLU A 237 16.83 20.67 22.18
CA GLU A 237 18.04 20.58 22.98
C GLU A 237 18.36 19.13 23.36
N ALA A 238 17.35 18.35 23.79
CA ALA A 238 17.50 16.94 24.11
C ALA A 238 18.00 16.13 22.90
N TRP A 239 17.40 16.32 21.73
CA TRP A 239 17.83 15.69 20.48
C TRP A 239 19.27 16.01 20.08
N LYS A 240 19.76 17.21 20.43
CA LYS A 240 21.12 17.65 20.13
C LYS A 240 22.14 17.13 21.15
N LYS A 241 21.79 17.13 22.44
CA LYS A 241 22.73 16.88 23.54
C LYS A 241 22.76 15.44 24.02
N ASN A 242 21.65 14.71 23.97
CA ASN A 242 21.59 13.34 24.47
C ASN A 242 21.96 12.32 23.37
N PRO A 243 23.13 11.64 23.46
CA PRO A 243 23.62 10.74 22.41
C PRO A 243 22.83 9.43 22.31
N PHE A 244 22.00 9.12 23.31
CA PHE A 244 21.16 7.93 23.34
C PHE A 244 19.83 8.14 22.61
N ILE A 245 19.40 9.38 22.38
CA ILE A 245 18.25 9.64 21.51
C ILE A 245 18.67 9.44 20.05
N LYS A 246 18.23 8.34 19.46
CA LYS A 246 18.54 8.00 18.06
C LYS A 246 17.51 8.59 17.11
N LEU A 247 16.23 8.56 17.51
CA LEU A 247 15.14 9.10 16.71
C LEU A 247 15.03 10.61 16.95
N ASN A 248 15.60 11.38 16.03
CA ASN A 248 15.62 12.85 16.05
C ASN A 248 15.15 13.43 14.70
N GLN A 249 15.22 14.76 14.55
CA GLN A 249 14.77 15.48 13.37
C GLN A 249 15.32 14.94 12.03
N LYS A 250 16.46 14.24 12.01
CA LYS A 250 17.02 13.61 10.80
C LYS A 250 16.09 12.55 10.18
N TYR A 251 15.27 11.91 11.01
CA TYR A 251 14.42 10.77 10.65
C TYR A 251 12.92 11.14 10.62
N LEU A 252 12.55 12.30 11.18
CA LEU A 252 11.17 12.78 11.20
C LEU A 252 10.87 13.61 9.96
N SER A 253 9.72 13.39 9.35
CA SER A 253 9.26 14.19 8.20
C SER A 253 8.61 15.51 8.63
N ALA A 254 7.94 15.52 9.78
CA ALA A 254 7.35 16.68 10.41
C ALA A 254 7.15 16.41 11.91
N TYR A 255 6.98 17.45 12.71
CA TYR A 255 6.60 17.33 14.12
C TYR A 255 5.67 18.46 14.55
N ARG A 256 4.89 18.20 15.59
CA ARG A 256 4.09 19.16 16.35
C ARG A 256 4.42 18.98 17.82
N ILE A 257 5.24 19.89 18.33
CA ILE A 257 5.66 19.91 19.72
C ILE A 257 5.15 21.22 20.32
N ASN A 258 3.96 21.17 20.90
CA ASN A 258 3.26 22.33 21.43
C ASN A 258 2.15 21.88 22.40
N TRP A 259 1.48 22.83 23.03
CA TRP A 259 0.40 22.54 23.98
C TRP A 259 -1.00 22.45 23.36
N GLN A 260 -1.10 22.42 22.02
CA GLN A 260 -2.38 22.27 21.33
C GLN A 260 -2.92 20.83 21.43
N ASN A 261 -4.18 20.65 21.07
CA ASN A 261 -4.81 19.34 21.05
C ASN A 261 -4.13 18.42 20.00
N LYS A 262 -3.81 17.17 20.39
CA LYS A 262 -3.12 16.23 19.51
C LYS A 262 -3.91 15.87 18.25
N ALA A 263 -5.25 15.86 18.32
CA ALA A 263 -6.10 15.62 17.14
C ALA A 263 -5.96 16.74 16.10
N ASP A 264 -5.93 18.01 16.52
CA ASP A 264 -5.75 19.12 15.59
C ASP A 264 -4.33 19.13 15.00
N ASN A 265 -3.31 18.89 15.83
CA ASN A 265 -1.94 18.68 15.37
C ASN A 265 -1.83 17.54 14.33
N ILE A 266 -2.54 16.42 14.53
CA ILE A 266 -2.56 15.30 13.57
C ILE A 266 -3.25 15.72 12.25
N LYS A 267 -4.33 16.52 12.29
CA LYS A 267 -4.95 17.07 11.07
C LYS A 267 -3.98 17.97 10.31
N GLU A 268 -3.25 18.83 11.01
CA GLU A 268 -2.23 19.69 10.39
C GLU A 268 -1.10 18.88 9.77
N LEU A 269 -0.62 17.84 10.47
CA LEU A 269 0.38 16.90 9.93
C LEU A 269 -0.14 16.21 8.67
N ALA A 270 -1.41 15.79 8.65
CA ALA A 270 -2.04 15.17 7.47
C ALA A 270 -2.13 16.11 6.27
N GLN A 271 -2.45 17.39 6.51
CA GLN A 271 -2.46 18.43 5.49
C GLN A 271 -1.04 18.73 4.98
N GLU A 272 -0.08 18.90 5.87
CA GLU A 272 1.33 19.17 5.52
C GLU A 272 1.93 18.03 4.70
N LEU A 273 1.65 16.78 5.08
CA LEU A 273 2.14 15.59 4.37
C LEU A 273 1.30 15.23 3.13
N ASN A 274 0.15 15.90 2.93
CA ASN A 274 -0.81 15.64 1.86
C ASN A 274 -1.21 14.15 1.75
N ILE A 275 -1.56 13.55 2.89
CA ILE A 275 -2.04 12.16 2.99
C ILE A 275 -3.30 12.09 3.86
N GLY A 276 -4.24 11.21 3.48
CA GLY A 276 -5.48 11.03 4.22
C GLY A 276 -5.26 10.50 5.63
N LEU A 277 -6.08 10.96 6.59
CA LEU A 277 -6.03 10.53 8.00
C LEU A 277 -6.24 9.03 8.19
N ASP A 278 -6.93 8.37 7.25
CA ASP A 278 -7.07 6.91 7.20
C ASP A 278 -5.75 6.16 6.97
N SER A 279 -4.67 6.88 6.65
CA SER A 279 -3.31 6.35 6.50
C SER A 279 -2.43 6.54 7.75
N PHE A 280 -2.97 7.05 8.85
CA PHE A 280 -2.22 7.36 10.07
C PHE A 280 -2.39 6.28 11.14
N VAL A 281 -1.32 6.08 11.90
CA VAL A 281 -1.32 5.34 13.17
C VAL A 281 -0.74 6.27 14.23
N PHE A 282 -1.43 6.45 15.36
CA PHE A 282 -1.02 7.30 16.46
C PHE A 282 -0.67 6.46 17.69
N VAL A 283 0.55 6.66 18.20
CA VAL A 283 1.10 5.93 19.33
C VAL A 283 1.43 6.89 20.46
N ASP A 284 0.84 6.63 21.62
CA ASP A 284 0.90 7.47 22.81
C ASP A 284 0.71 6.60 24.06
N ASP A 285 1.51 6.81 25.10
CA ASP A 285 1.40 6.09 26.36
C ASP A 285 0.11 6.46 27.10
N ASN A 286 -0.33 7.72 26.99
CA ASN A 286 -1.44 8.30 27.73
C ASN A 286 -2.79 7.81 27.19
N PRO A 287 -3.57 7.03 27.97
CA PRO A 287 -4.85 6.49 27.52
C PRO A 287 -5.89 7.58 27.22
N THR A 288 -5.79 8.74 27.86
CA THR A 288 -6.72 9.87 27.64
C THR A 288 -6.50 10.51 26.27
N GLU A 289 -5.24 10.75 25.90
CA GLU A 289 -4.89 11.27 24.56
C GLU A 289 -5.26 10.27 23.47
N ARG A 290 -5.02 8.97 23.70
CA ARG A 290 -5.45 7.91 22.79
C ARG A 290 -6.96 7.93 22.56
N GLU A 291 -7.76 7.99 23.63
CA GLU A 291 -9.22 7.98 23.53
C GLU A 291 -9.75 9.25 22.83
N LEU A 292 -9.16 10.40 23.14
CA LEU A 292 -9.52 11.67 22.50
C LEU A 292 -9.29 11.62 20.98
N VAL A 293 -8.15 11.07 20.54
CA VAL A 293 -7.87 10.88 19.11
C VAL A 293 -8.82 9.86 18.48
N LYS A 294 -9.14 8.75 19.15
CA LYS A 294 -10.14 7.77 18.65
C LYS A 294 -11.50 8.41 18.41
N GLN A 295 -11.95 9.29 19.31
CA GLN A 295 -13.25 9.95 19.22
C GLN A 295 -13.28 11.03 18.13
N LEU A 296 -12.26 11.88 18.08
CA LEU A 296 -12.22 13.01 17.14
C LEU A 296 -11.79 12.60 15.72
N LEU A 297 -10.97 11.55 15.60
CA LEU A 297 -10.39 11.07 14.35
C LEU A 297 -10.55 9.54 14.22
N PRO A 298 -11.79 9.03 14.05
CA PRO A 298 -12.06 7.59 14.00
C PRO A 298 -11.37 6.85 12.83
N MET A 299 -10.87 7.57 11.84
CA MET A 299 -10.11 7.02 10.72
C MET A 299 -8.62 6.75 11.06
N VAL A 300 -8.09 7.35 12.13
CA VAL A 300 -6.71 7.15 12.59
C VAL A 300 -6.66 5.90 13.46
N GLU A 301 -5.72 4.99 13.21
CA GLU A 301 -5.54 3.82 14.07
C GLU A 301 -4.82 4.23 15.35
N VAL A 302 -5.34 3.82 16.50
CA VAL A 302 -4.77 4.15 17.80
C VAL A 302 -4.58 2.85 18.60
N PRO A 303 -3.45 2.13 18.39
CA PRO A 303 -3.15 0.90 19.11
C PRO A 303 -2.95 1.14 20.61
N ASP A 304 -3.28 0.15 21.42
CA ASP A 304 -3.07 0.23 22.86
C ASP A 304 -1.57 0.09 23.18
N PHE A 305 -0.98 1.17 23.71
CA PHE A 305 0.43 1.18 24.09
C PHE A 305 0.65 0.32 25.34
N PRO A 306 1.74 -0.47 25.39
CA PRO A 306 1.99 -1.34 26.52
C PRO A 306 2.28 -0.55 27.79
N LYS A 307 1.77 -1.05 28.93
CA LYS A 307 2.04 -0.46 30.25
C LYS A 307 3.51 -0.54 30.66
N TYR A 308 4.23 -1.55 30.19
CA TYR A 308 5.61 -1.81 30.61
C TYR A 308 6.59 -1.77 29.44
N PRO A 309 7.74 -1.06 29.56
CA PRO A 309 8.70 -0.92 28.46
C PRO A 309 9.26 -2.23 27.91
N TYR A 310 9.36 -3.29 28.71
CA TYR A 310 9.85 -4.60 28.21
C TYR A 310 8.91 -5.25 27.18
N LEU A 311 7.69 -4.75 27.01
CA LEU A 311 6.74 -5.19 25.99
C LEU A 311 6.84 -4.39 24.68
N LEU A 312 7.67 -3.33 24.62
CA LEU A 312 7.86 -2.53 23.40
C LEU A 312 8.30 -3.36 22.18
N PRO A 313 9.15 -4.41 22.30
CA PRO A 313 9.48 -5.26 21.14
C PRO A 313 8.26 -6.00 20.58
N VAL A 314 7.41 -6.54 21.45
CA VAL A 314 6.18 -7.25 21.05
C VAL A 314 5.16 -6.26 20.47
N PHE A 315 5.05 -5.07 21.08
CA PHE A 315 4.20 -4.01 20.57
C PHE A 315 4.64 -3.56 19.16
N PHE A 316 5.94 -3.32 18.96
CA PHE A 316 6.49 -2.94 17.65
C PHE A 316 6.23 -4.02 16.59
N PHE A 317 6.45 -5.29 16.93
CA PHE A 317 6.15 -6.40 16.02
C PHE A 317 4.67 -6.36 15.56
N ASN A 318 3.74 -6.28 16.51
CA ASN A 318 2.31 -6.20 16.22
C ASN A 318 1.93 -4.93 15.43
N LEU A 319 2.58 -3.80 15.73
CA LEU A 319 2.38 -2.53 15.03
C LEU A 319 2.75 -2.67 13.54
N VAL A 320 3.90 -3.28 13.25
CA VAL A 320 4.37 -3.48 11.87
C VAL A 320 3.47 -4.46 11.12
N GLU A 321 3.23 -5.64 11.70
CA GLU A 321 2.40 -6.69 11.10
C GLU A 321 1.01 -6.18 10.74
N ARG A 322 0.39 -5.41 11.64
CA ARG A 322 -1.01 -4.99 11.46
C ARG A 322 -1.18 -3.79 10.53
N TYR A 323 -0.23 -2.86 10.50
CA TYR A 323 -0.45 -1.55 9.87
C TYR A 323 0.52 -1.20 8.74
N PHE A 324 1.77 -1.68 8.79
CA PHE A 324 2.84 -1.17 7.91
C PHE A 324 3.45 -2.22 6.98
N ARG A 325 3.13 -3.51 7.18
CA ARG A 325 3.59 -4.61 6.33
C ARG A 325 3.11 -4.44 4.88
N VAL A 326 3.99 -4.73 3.94
CA VAL A 326 3.72 -4.70 2.49
C VAL A 326 4.18 -6.00 1.86
N TYR A 327 3.50 -6.41 0.80
CA TYR A 327 3.89 -7.58 0.02
C TYR A 327 5.25 -7.40 -0.68
N ALA A 328 5.52 -6.20 -1.19
CA ALA A 328 6.80 -5.85 -1.79
C ALA A 328 7.16 -4.39 -1.52
N ILE A 329 8.41 -4.13 -1.17
CA ILE A 329 8.95 -2.76 -1.03
C ILE A 329 9.35 -2.28 -2.43
N THR A 330 8.80 -1.16 -2.85
CA THR A 330 9.20 -0.54 -4.12
C THR A 330 10.40 0.38 -3.92
N GLU A 331 11.22 0.59 -4.96
CA GLU A 331 12.31 1.59 -4.92
C GLU A 331 11.80 3.01 -4.65
N GLU A 332 10.56 3.30 -5.02
CA GLU A 332 9.88 4.54 -4.66
C GLU A 332 9.65 4.65 -3.14
N ASP A 333 9.26 3.56 -2.47
CA ASP A 333 9.07 3.56 -1.02
C ASP A 333 10.37 3.86 -0.27
N LYS A 334 11.52 3.36 -0.75
CA LYS A 334 12.84 3.64 -0.16
C LYS A 334 13.24 5.12 -0.30
N LYS A 335 12.88 5.76 -1.41
CA LYS A 335 13.23 7.17 -1.70
C LYS A 335 12.29 8.19 -1.05
N LYS A 336 11.18 7.77 -0.42
CA LYS A 336 10.21 8.69 0.21
C LYS A 336 10.84 9.56 1.29
N THR A 337 11.71 8.99 2.15
CA THR A 337 12.35 9.74 3.24
C THR A 337 13.24 10.87 2.73
N GLU A 338 13.88 10.70 1.56
CA GLU A 338 14.66 11.75 0.90
C GLU A 338 13.76 12.79 0.22
N GLN A 339 12.65 12.36 -0.39
CA GLN A 339 11.67 13.25 -1.01
C GLN A 339 10.99 14.19 0.01
N TYR A 340 10.70 13.72 1.23
CA TYR A 340 10.11 14.59 2.26
C TYR A 340 11.10 15.63 2.79
N LYS A 341 12.41 15.30 2.90
CA LYS A 341 13.45 16.30 3.19
C LYS A 341 13.49 17.40 2.14
N ALA A 342 13.33 17.04 0.87
CA ALA A 342 13.23 18.02 -0.21
C ALA A 342 11.98 18.92 -0.06
N ASN A 343 10.85 18.40 0.43
CA ASN A 343 9.64 19.20 0.68
C ASN A 343 9.79 20.22 1.85
N VAL A 344 10.52 19.87 2.90
CA VAL A 344 10.84 20.84 3.97
C VAL A 344 11.69 21.99 3.42
N SER A 345 12.72 21.67 2.63
CA SER A 345 13.51 22.69 1.92
C SER A 345 12.67 23.54 0.97
N ARG A 346 11.74 22.93 0.21
CA ARG A 346 10.79 23.64 -0.67
C ARG A 346 9.89 24.60 0.10
N THR A 347 9.43 24.21 1.30
CA THR A 347 8.56 25.06 2.14
C THR A 347 9.33 26.27 2.68
N GLN A 348 10.60 26.10 3.03
CA GLN A 348 11.49 27.21 3.40
C GLN A 348 11.81 28.12 2.21
N GLU A 349 11.99 27.55 1.02
CA GLU A 349 12.21 28.31 -0.22
C GLU A 349 10.97 29.11 -0.63
N LYS A 350 9.77 28.53 -0.51
CA LYS A 350 8.49 29.20 -0.80
C LYS A 350 8.30 30.47 0.02
N LYS A 351 8.78 30.49 1.28
CA LYS A 351 8.74 31.70 2.14
C LYS A 351 9.60 32.86 1.62
N LYS A 352 10.50 32.63 0.65
CA LYS A 352 11.37 33.66 0.05
C LYS A 352 10.71 34.40 -1.12
N PHE A 353 9.58 33.91 -1.64
CA PHE A 353 8.91 34.47 -2.82
C PHE A 353 7.52 34.99 -2.47
N THR A 354 7.17 36.16 -3.00
CA THR A 354 5.87 36.81 -2.81
C THR A 354 4.88 36.53 -3.95
N ASP A 355 5.37 36.09 -5.12
CA ASP A 355 4.59 35.74 -6.30
C ASP A 355 4.67 34.24 -6.63
N LEU A 356 3.52 33.62 -6.91
CA LEU A 356 3.41 32.20 -7.20
C LEU A 356 4.03 31.85 -8.56
N GLY A 357 3.89 32.72 -9.57
CA GLY A 357 4.47 32.53 -10.90
C GLY A 357 6.00 32.54 -10.85
N ALA A 358 6.58 33.54 -10.18
CA ALA A 358 8.02 33.63 -9.95
C ALA A 358 8.56 32.43 -9.16
N TYR A 359 7.82 31.95 -8.15
CA TYR A 359 8.17 30.73 -7.43
C TYR A 359 8.17 29.50 -8.36
N LEU A 360 7.12 29.28 -9.15
CA LEU A 360 7.03 28.15 -10.07
C LEU A 360 8.12 28.17 -11.14
N ALA A 361 8.44 29.34 -11.71
CA ALA A 361 9.55 29.51 -12.63
C ALA A 361 10.89 29.15 -11.98
N SER A 362 11.10 29.53 -10.71
CA SER A 362 12.32 29.19 -9.95
C SER A 362 12.49 27.70 -9.64
N LEU A 363 11.45 26.88 -9.82
CA LEU A 363 11.51 25.43 -9.61
C LEU A 363 12.08 24.68 -10.81
N GLU A 364 12.19 25.33 -11.97
CA GLU A 364 12.68 24.74 -13.23
C GLU A 364 11.95 23.41 -13.54
N ILE A 365 10.62 23.47 -13.61
CA ILE A 365 9.77 22.28 -13.76
C ILE A 365 9.88 21.74 -15.20
N GLU A 366 10.32 20.49 -15.30
CA GLU A 366 10.33 19.71 -16.53
C GLU A 366 9.26 18.61 -16.45
N VAL A 367 8.36 18.58 -17.44
CA VAL A 367 7.30 17.58 -17.56
C VAL A 367 7.56 16.77 -18.82
N THR A 368 7.72 15.46 -18.66
CA THR A 368 7.83 14.53 -19.80
C THR A 368 6.55 13.74 -19.91
N VAL A 369 5.86 13.90 -21.03
CA VAL A 369 4.68 13.10 -21.40
C VAL A 369 5.16 11.89 -22.19
N THR A 370 4.63 10.70 -21.89
CA THR A 370 5.02 9.46 -22.55
C THR A 370 3.78 8.60 -22.80
N GLU A 371 3.70 7.97 -23.96
CA GLU A 371 2.68 6.96 -24.24
C GLU A 371 2.92 5.69 -23.41
N ALA A 372 1.84 4.99 -23.06
CA ALA A 372 1.96 3.75 -22.31
C ALA A 372 2.75 2.70 -23.10
N ASN A 373 3.69 2.06 -22.42
CA ASN A 373 4.53 1.00 -22.94
C ASN A 373 4.82 -0.03 -21.83
N GLU A 374 5.43 -1.16 -22.18
CA GLU A 374 5.66 -2.27 -21.25
C GLU A 374 6.43 -1.88 -19.97
N PHE A 375 7.24 -0.81 -20.01
CA PHE A 375 8.00 -0.36 -18.86
C PHE A 375 7.18 0.50 -17.89
N ASN A 376 6.20 1.26 -18.38
CA ASN A 376 5.43 2.21 -17.57
C ASN A 376 4.03 1.70 -17.17
N ILE A 377 3.48 0.70 -17.87
CA ILE A 377 2.15 0.12 -17.57
C ILE A 377 1.99 -0.33 -16.11
N PRO A 378 2.93 -1.09 -15.51
CA PRO A 378 2.81 -1.50 -14.10
C PRO A 378 2.69 -0.31 -13.15
N ARG A 379 3.38 0.78 -13.48
CA ARG A 379 3.35 2.00 -12.68
C ARG A 379 2.03 2.76 -12.84
N ILE A 380 1.49 2.84 -14.05
CA ILE A 380 0.18 3.46 -14.32
C ILE A 380 -0.93 2.71 -13.58
N ALA A 381 -0.96 1.38 -13.69
CA ALA A 381 -1.91 0.53 -12.98
C ALA A 381 -1.82 0.75 -11.47
N GLN A 382 -0.61 0.68 -10.90
CA GLN A 382 -0.37 0.97 -9.49
C GLN A 382 -0.89 2.36 -9.07
N MET A 383 -0.73 3.37 -9.91
CA MET A 383 -1.25 4.70 -9.64
C MET A 383 -2.77 4.75 -9.63
N THR A 384 -3.43 4.07 -10.57
CA THR A 384 -4.91 3.98 -10.58
C THR A 384 -5.40 3.38 -9.26
N GLN A 385 -4.69 2.39 -8.71
CA GLN A 385 -5.03 1.74 -7.43
C GLN A 385 -4.82 2.65 -6.21
N LYS A 386 -3.77 3.49 -6.23
CA LYS A 386 -3.34 4.27 -5.05
C LYS A 386 -3.93 5.68 -4.98
N THR A 387 -4.37 6.24 -6.11
CA THR A 387 -4.77 7.65 -6.20
C THR A 387 -6.27 7.83 -5.96
N ASN A 388 -6.60 8.49 -4.85
CA ASN A 388 -7.99 8.75 -4.45
C ASN A 388 -8.35 10.24 -4.40
N GLN A 389 -7.35 11.10 -4.20
CA GLN A 389 -7.56 12.53 -3.93
C GLN A 389 -7.67 13.35 -5.21
N PHE A 390 -6.82 13.08 -6.20
CA PHE A 390 -6.94 13.63 -7.55
C PHE A 390 -7.19 12.47 -8.51
N ASN A 391 -8.42 12.00 -8.50
CA ASN A 391 -8.90 10.96 -9.39
C ASN A 391 -10.38 11.24 -9.71
N LEU A 392 -10.66 11.58 -10.97
CA LEU A 392 -11.96 12.11 -11.36
C LEU A 392 -13.06 11.04 -11.42
N THR A 393 -12.71 9.81 -11.79
CA THR A 393 -13.67 8.71 -11.92
C THR A 393 -13.47 7.59 -10.91
N THR A 394 -12.32 7.55 -10.23
CA THR A 394 -11.91 6.52 -9.28
C THR A 394 -11.84 5.10 -9.83
N LYS A 395 -11.90 4.93 -11.16
CA LYS A 395 -11.69 3.62 -11.80
C LYS A 395 -10.30 3.06 -11.47
N ARG A 396 -10.24 1.74 -11.39
CA ARG A 396 -9.10 0.98 -10.88
C ARG A 396 -8.72 -0.04 -11.94
N TYR A 397 -7.48 -0.01 -12.40
CA TYR A 397 -6.98 -0.89 -13.43
C TYR A 397 -5.77 -1.67 -12.94
N THR A 398 -5.70 -2.91 -13.37
CA THR A 398 -4.53 -3.78 -13.30
C THR A 398 -3.67 -3.59 -14.55
N ASP A 399 -2.42 -4.04 -14.49
CA ASP A 399 -1.48 -3.98 -15.60
C ASP A 399 -2.04 -4.68 -16.85
N VAL A 400 -2.84 -5.74 -16.65
CA VAL A 400 -3.42 -6.54 -17.74
C VAL A 400 -4.62 -5.81 -18.36
N GLU A 401 -5.47 -5.19 -17.55
CA GLU A 401 -6.59 -4.39 -18.07
C GLU A 401 -6.07 -3.23 -18.90
N ILE A 402 -5.03 -2.51 -18.46
CA ILE A 402 -4.44 -1.43 -19.24
C ILE A 402 -3.92 -1.94 -20.60
N ARG A 403 -3.24 -3.09 -20.64
CA ARG A 403 -2.82 -3.69 -21.92
C ARG A 403 -4.00 -4.01 -22.83
N SER A 404 -5.06 -4.60 -22.27
CA SER A 404 -6.27 -4.90 -23.03
C SER A 404 -6.96 -3.64 -23.57
N LEU A 405 -6.93 -2.52 -22.84
CA LEU A 405 -7.45 -1.24 -23.33
C LEU A 405 -6.63 -0.74 -24.53
N ILE A 406 -5.30 -0.80 -24.44
CA ILE A 406 -4.39 -0.41 -25.53
C ILE A 406 -4.65 -1.27 -26.78
N GLU A 407 -4.81 -2.59 -26.63
CA GLU A 407 -5.16 -3.51 -27.73
C GLU A 407 -6.51 -3.19 -28.38
N LYS A 408 -7.47 -2.65 -27.61
CA LYS A 408 -8.77 -2.16 -28.10
C LYS A 408 -8.68 -0.80 -28.79
N GLY A 409 -7.49 -0.22 -28.92
CA GLY A 409 -7.27 1.09 -29.54
C GLY A 409 -7.43 2.28 -28.60
N TRP A 410 -7.42 2.06 -27.28
CA TRP A 410 -7.43 3.15 -26.32
C TRP A 410 -6.06 3.83 -26.26
N SER A 411 -6.07 5.15 -26.02
CA SER A 411 -4.83 5.91 -25.86
C SER A 411 -4.55 6.14 -24.38
N VAL A 412 -3.35 5.79 -23.92
CA VAL A 412 -2.94 5.97 -22.53
C VAL A 412 -1.66 6.78 -22.48
N PHE A 413 -1.68 7.90 -21.75
CA PHE A 413 -0.51 8.74 -21.53
C PHE A 413 -0.19 8.83 -20.04
N CYS A 414 1.09 8.91 -19.72
CA CYS A 414 1.56 9.21 -18.38
C CYS A 414 2.50 10.41 -18.38
N ILE A 415 2.63 11.09 -17.24
CA ILE A 415 3.61 12.16 -17.04
C ILE A 415 4.65 11.77 -16.00
N SER A 416 5.90 12.12 -16.30
CA SER A 416 6.98 12.22 -15.33
C SER A 416 7.30 13.68 -15.08
N VAL A 417 7.55 14.06 -13.82
CA VAL A 417 7.82 15.46 -13.44
C VAL A 417 9.11 15.56 -12.66
N LYS A 418 9.99 16.44 -13.10
CA LYS A 418 11.24 16.79 -12.43
C LYS A 418 11.24 18.28 -12.08
N ASP A 419 11.78 18.62 -10.91
CA ASP A 419 12.11 19.99 -10.54
C ASP A 419 13.54 20.06 -10.01
N LYS A 420 14.05 21.27 -9.72
CA LYS A 420 15.44 21.46 -9.24
C LYS A 420 15.79 20.70 -7.96
N PHE A 421 14.78 20.26 -7.19
CA PHE A 421 14.97 19.54 -5.94
C PHE A 421 14.88 18.01 -6.10
N GLY A 422 14.45 17.51 -7.26
CA GLY A 422 14.45 16.08 -7.53
C GLY A 422 13.49 15.63 -8.63
N ASP A 423 13.69 14.37 -9.04
CA ASP A 423 12.83 13.66 -9.97
C ASP A 423 11.70 12.97 -9.20
N ASN A 424 10.45 13.28 -9.56
CA ASN A 424 9.26 12.69 -8.92
C ASN A 424 8.79 11.40 -9.62
N GLY A 425 9.41 11.04 -10.75
CA GLY A 425 9.03 9.92 -11.60
C GLY A 425 7.63 10.07 -12.17
N ILE A 426 7.04 8.94 -12.58
CA ILE A 426 5.67 8.90 -13.11
C ILE A 426 4.69 9.31 -12.00
N THR A 427 3.99 10.42 -12.26
CA THR A 427 3.17 11.16 -11.30
C THR A 427 1.79 11.54 -11.83
N GLY A 428 1.44 11.18 -13.06
CA GLY A 428 0.07 11.31 -13.57
C GLY A 428 -0.22 10.36 -14.71
N ALA A 429 -1.50 10.07 -14.93
CA ALA A 429 -1.98 9.28 -16.05
C ALA A 429 -3.34 9.79 -16.55
N ILE A 430 -3.53 9.68 -17.88
CA ILE A 430 -4.82 9.90 -18.55
C ILE A 430 -5.09 8.73 -19.50
N ILE A 431 -6.31 8.21 -19.43
CA ILE A 431 -6.78 7.08 -20.24
C ILE A 431 -7.94 7.58 -21.10
N LEU A 432 -7.82 7.38 -22.41
CA LEU A 432 -8.75 7.86 -23.42
C LEU A 432 -9.40 6.71 -24.16
N GLU A 433 -10.73 6.65 -24.10
CA GLU A 433 -11.58 5.73 -24.84
C GLU A 433 -11.93 6.33 -26.21
N PRO A 434 -11.74 5.60 -27.33
CA PRO A 434 -12.21 6.03 -28.64
C PRO A 434 -13.74 5.87 -28.74
N LEU A 435 -14.42 6.89 -29.22
CA LEU A 435 -15.86 6.87 -29.51
C LEU A 435 -16.10 7.11 -31.01
N THR A 436 -17.35 6.89 -31.45
CA THR A 436 -17.74 7.09 -32.85
C THR A 436 -17.60 8.54 -33.32
N ASP A 437 -17.73 9.51 -32.42
CA ASP A 437 -17.76 10.95 -32.72
C ASP A 437 -16.70 11.77 -31.95
N GLY A 438 -15.69 11.10 -31.37
CA GLY A 438 -14.66 11.76 -30.58
C GLY A 438 -13.89 10.80 -29.67
N MET A 439 -13.42 11.31 -28.55
CA MET A 439 -12.80 10.51 -27.48
C MET A 439 -13.42 10.82 -26.12
N ARG A 440 -13.31 9.91 -25.16
CA ARG A 440 -13.70 10.15 -23.77
C ARG A 440 -12.49 10.01 -22.85
N ILE A 441 -12.31 10.96 -21.94
CA ILE A 441 -11.43 10.81 -20.79
C ILE A 441 -12.11 9.85 -19.82
N ASP A 442 -11.73 8.58 -19.90
CA ASP A 442 -12.22 7.54 -19.00
C ASP A 442 -11.66 7.73 -17.58
N SER A 443 -10.37 8.05 -17.49
CA SER A 443 -9.67 8.20 -16.23
C SER A 443 -8.61 9.29 -16.33
N LEU A 444 -8.62 10.20 -15.36
CA LEU A 444 -7.58 11.18 -15.13
C LEU A 444 -7.19 11.16 -13.66
N LEU A 445 -5.91 10.95 -13.39
CA LEU A 445 -5.40 10.90 -12.03
C LEU A 445 -3.96 11.43 -11.93
N LEU A 446 -3.70 12.15 -10.84
CA LEU A 446 -2.39 12.71 -10.56
C LEU A 446 -2.00 12.41 -9.11
N SER A 447 -0.72 12.10 -8.92
CA SER A 447 -0.13 11.91 -7.61
C SER A 447 -0.13 13.23 -6.84
N CYS A 448 -0.41 13.16 -5.55
CA CYS A 448 -0.48 14.31 -4.65
C CYS A 448 0.81 15.15 -4.58
N ARG A 449 1.93 14.60 -5.05
CA ARG A 449 3.27 15.24 -5.03
C ARG A 449 3.43 16.42 -5.98
N ILE A 450 2.64 16.48 -7.04
CA ILE A 450 2.76 17.51 -8.08
C ILE A 450 1.57 18.48 -8.10
N LEU A 451 0.58 18.27 -7.22
CA LEU A 451 -0.63 19.08 -7.14
C LEU A 451 -0.35 20.48 -6.59
N GLY A 452 -1.18 21.44 -6.99
CA GLY A 452 -1.07 22.84 -6.56
C GLY A 452 0.06 23.60 -7.25
N LYS A 453 0.66 23.00 -8.28
CA LYS A 453 1.67 23.64 -9.14
C LYS A 453 1.14 23.96 -10.54
N GLY A 454 -0.15 23.71 -10.85
CA GLY A 454 -0.75 23.94 -12.17
C GLY A 454 -0.37 22.90 -13.24
N ILE A 455 0.39 21.87 -12.86
CA ILE A 455 0.83 20.79 -13.77
C ILE A 455 -0.37 19.98 -14.27
N GLU A 456 -1.39 19.83 -13.44
CA GLU A 456 -2.66 19.18 -13.78
C GLU A 456 -3.33 19.79 -15.03
N LEU A 457 -3.37 21.12 -15.11
CA LEU A 457 -3.93 21.84 -16.26
C LEU A 457 -3.00 21.71 -17.46
N ALA A 458 -1.69 21.92 -17.25
CA ALA A 458 -0.69 21.82 -18.32
C ALA A 458 -0.69 20.44 -18.99
N PHE A 459 -0.82 19.37 -18.22
CA PHE A 459 -0.88 18.01 -18.75
C PHE A 459 -2.13 17.78 -19.59
N VAL A 460 -3.31 18.16 -19.09
CA VAL A 460 -4.55 17.99 -19.85
C VAL A 460 -4.52 18.83 -21.12
N HIS A 461 -4.14 20.11 -21.04
CA HIS A 461 -4.00 20.98 -22.22
C HIS A 461 -3.03 20.41 -23.27
N PHE A 462 -1.90 19.83 -22.84
CA PHE A 462 -0.97 19.18 -23.75
C PHE A 462 -1.62 18.02 -24.51
N VAL A 463 -2.37 17.17 -23.80
CA VAL A 463 -3.08 16.03 -24.40
C VAL A 463 -4.19 16.51 -25.33
N LEU A 464 -4.98 17.52 -24.93
CA LEU A 464 -6.01 18.12 -25.80
C LEU A 464 -5.42 18.69 -27.09
N ASN A 465 -4.28 19.39 -27.00
CA ASN A 465 -3.57 19.92 -28.18
C ASN A 465 -3.10 18.80 -29.12
N ARG A 466 -2.65 17.67 -28.55
CA ARG A 466 -2.28 16.49 -29.34
C ARG A 466 -3.48 15.86 -30.03
N LEU A 467 -4.60 15.69 -29.31
CA LEU A 467 -5.84 15.16 -29.89
C LEU A 467 -6.37 16.06 -31.01
N HIS A 468 -6.33 17.37 -30.82
CA HIS A 468 -6.65 18.35 -31.86
C HIS A 468 -5.75 18.17 -33.09
N SER A 469 -4.43 17.97 -32.91
CA SER A 469 -3.50 17.73 -34.02
C SER A 469 -3.76 16.42 -34.78
N TYR A 470 -4.42 15.44 -34.13
CA TYR A 470 -4.88 14.20 -34.76
C TYR A 470 -6.29 14.30 -35.37
N GLY A 471 -6.90 15.48 -35.36
CA GLY A 471 -8.21 15.71 -35.95
C GLY A 471 -9.39 15.24 -35.10
N VAL A 472 -9.19 14.99 -33.80
CA VAL A 472 -10.29 14.70 -32.88
C VAL A 472 -11.12 15.97 -32.67
N GLY A 473 -12.40 15.94 -33.06
CA GLY A 473 -13.28 17.11 -32.99
C GLY A 473 -13.93 17.34 -31.62
N LYS A 474 -14.20 16.27 -30.87
CA LYS A 474 -14.88 16.33 -29.57
C LYS A 474 -14.20 15.43 -28.54
N ILE A 475 -14.21 15.90 -27.30
CA ILE A 475 -13.79 15.13 -26.14
C ILE A 475 -14.86 15.17 -25.05
N TYR A 476 -15.12 14.02 -24.45
CA TYR A 476 -16.06 13.83 -23.35
C TYR A 476 -15.31 13.53 -22.06
N ALA A 477 -15.87 13.86 -20.92
CA ALA A 477 -15.27 13.51 -19.62
C ALA A 477 -16.33 13.34 -18.55
N ASP A 478 -16.06 12.48 -17.56
CA ASP A 478 -16.95 12.24 -16.43
C ASP A 478 -16.25 12.53 -15.11
N TYR A 479 -17.01 13.04 -14.14
CA TYR A 479 -16.62 13.13 -12.74
C TYR A 479 -17.60 12.33 -11.88
N TYR A 480 -17.07 11.42 -11.06
CA TYR A 480 -17.84 10.64 -10.09
C TYR A 480 -17.41 11.05 -8.67
N PRO A 481 -18.30 11.67 -7.88
CA PRO A 481 -17.96 12.18 -6.56
C PRO A 481 -17.74 11.05 -5.56
N THR A 482 -16.77 11.27 -4.68
CA THR A 482 -16.48 10.45 -3.51
C THR A 482 -16.09 11.36 -2.35
N LEU A 483 -16.08 10.81 -1.13
CA LEU A 483 -15.59 11.54 0.05
C LEU A 483 -14.14 12.03 -0.09
N LYS A 484 -13.33 11.41 -0.97
CA LYS A 484 -11.89 11.67 -1.08
C LYS A 484 -11.50 12.58 -2.24
N ASN A 485 -12.33 12.72 -3.28
CA ASN A 485 -12.01 13.50 -4.50
C ASN A 485 -12.81 14.79 -4.63
N ALA A 486 -13.43 15.28 -3.55
CA ALA A 486 -14.20 16.53 -3.58
C ALA A 486 -13.39 17.74 -4.07
N GLN A 487 -12.07 17.75 -3.83
CA GLN A 487 -11.17 18.84 -4.25
C GLN A 487 -11.00 19.00 -5.77
N VAL A 488 -11.43 18.00 -6.57
CA VAL A 488 -11.33 18.03 -8.04
C VAL A 488 -12.69 18.14 -8.73
N ALA A 489 -13.77 18.39 -7.98
CA ALA A 489 -15.13 18.46 -8.51
C ALA A 489 -15.35 19.59 -9.54
N ASP A 490 -14.47 20.59 -9.56
CA ASP A 490 -14.48 21.73 -10.47
C ASP A 490 -13.38 21.66 -11.54
N PHE A 491 -12.64 20.55 -11.61
CA PHE A 491 -11.40 20.50 -12.38
C PHE A 491 -11.65 20.62 -13.89
N TYR A 492 -12.66 19.93 -14.43
CA TYR A 492 -13.00 20.03 -15.86
C TYR A 492 -13.56 21.42 -16.22
N ASP A 493 -14.26 22.08 -15.30
CA ASP A 493 -14.69 23.47 -15.48
C ASP A 493 -13.47 24.39 -15.63
N ARG A 494 -12.41 24.18 -14.82
CA ARG A 494 -11.15 24.94 -14.89
C ARG A 494 -10.31 24.65 -16.14
N VAL A 495 -10.42 23.44 -16.70
CA VAL A 495 -9.82 23.09 -18.00
C VAL A 495 -10.55 23.80 -19.15
N GLY A 496 -11.83 24.14 -18.96
CA GLY A 496 -12.68 24.79 -19.96
C GLY A 496 -13.59 23.83 -20.72
N PHE A 497 -13.98 22.71 -20.11
CA PHE A 497 -15.05 21.86 -20.65
C PHE A 497 -16.42 22.44 -20.32
N ASP A 498 -17.39 22.23 -21.21
CA ASP A 498 -18.79 22.56 -20.97
C ASP A 498 -19.49 21.43 -20.21
N LEU A 499 -20.19 21.77 -19.12
CA LEU A 499 -21.01 20.85 -18.36
C LEU A 499 -22.24 20.46 -19.21
N SER A 500 -22.38 19.17 -19.51
CA SER A 500 -23.49 18.64 -20.33
C SER A 500 -24.62 18.05 -19.49
N ASP A 501 -24.29 17.44 -18.35
CA ASP A 501 -25.27 16.86 -17.42
C ASP A 501 -24.74 16.84 -15.98
N GLN A 502 -25.64 16.94 -15.01
CA GLN A 502 -25.32 16.80 -13.59
C GLN A 502 -26.44 16.06 -12.86
N LYS A 503 -26.09 14.97 -12.19
CA LYS A 503 -27.02 14.12 -11.43
C LYS A 503 -27.12 14.56 -9.97
N GLU A 504 -28.19 14.12 -9.30
CA GLU A 504 -28.45 14.41 -7.87
C GLU A 504 -27.37 13.85 -6.95
N ASP A 505 -26.69 12.76 -7.33
CA ASP A 505 -25.58 12.18 -6.59
C ASP A 505 -24.26 12.99 -6.72
N GLY A 506 -24.28 14.06 -7.53
CA GLY A 506 -23.14 14.93 -7.80
C GLY A 506 -22.25 14.47 -8.96
N ALA A 507 -22.59 13.38 -9.65
CA ALA A 507 -21.90 12.98 -10.88
C ALA A 507 -22.11 14.02 -11.98
N LYS A 508 -21.05 14.33 -12.72
CA LYS A 508 -21.06 15.34 -13.78
C LYS A 508 -20.52 14.76 -15.08
N ALA A 509 -21.17 15.08 -16.19
CA ALA A 509 -20.71 14.78 -17.53
C ALA A 509 -20.33 16.09 -18.24
N TYR A 510 -19.25 16.03 -19.01
CA TYR A 510 -18.67 17.17 -19.69
C TYR A 510 -18.41 16.86 -21.16
N VAL A 511 -18.46 17.90 -21.99
CA VAL A 511 -18.11 17.84 -23.41
C VAL A 511 -17.28 19.06 -23.78
N GLN A 512 -16.34 18.88 -24.70
CA GLN A 512 -15.58 20.00 -25.25
C GLN A 512 -15.26 19.79 -26.72
N CYS A 513 -15.44 20.85 -27.51
CA CYS A 513 -15.04 20.87 -28.91
C CYS A 513 -13.59 21.35 -29.02
N LEU A 514 -12.74 20.57 -29.71
CA LEU A 514 -11.33 20.92 -29.89
C LEU A 514 -11.18 21.77 -31.15
N SER A 515 -11.42 23.07 -31.04
CA SER A 515 -11.35 24.04 -32.15
C SER A 515 -10.06 24.86 -32.21
N SER A 516 -9.30 24.89 -31.12
CA SER A 516 -8.06 25.65 -30.99
C SER A 516 -7.14 25.02 -29.95
N ASN A 517 -5.84 25.34 -30.02
CA ASN A 517 -4.90 24.90 -29.01
C ASN A 517 -5.13 25.64 -27.69
N TYR A 518 -5.04 24.90 -26.59
CA TYR A 518 -5.03 25.39 -25.23
C TYR A 518 -3.67 25.99 -24.89
N GLN A 519 -3.68 27.13 -24.21
CA GLN A 519 -2.47 27.78 -23.73
C GLN A 519 -1.85 26.97 -22.59
N ILE A 520 -0.53 26.81 -22.65
CA ILE A 520 0.28 26.24 -21.58
C ILE A 520 1.30 27.30 -21.19
N GLU A 521 1.44 27.53 -19.88
CA GLU A 521 2.36 28.53 -19.36
C GLU A 521 3.82 28.23 -19.73
N SER A 522 4.56 29.27 -20.11
CA SER A 522 5.90 29.16 -20.71
C SER A 522 6.99 28.71 -19.74
N TYR A 523 6.72 28.76 -18.43
CA TYR A 523 7.67 28.33 -17.40
C TYR A 523 7.68 26.81 -17.17
N TYR A 524 6.81 26.03 -17.82
CA TYR A 524 6.96 24.58 -17.89
C TYR A 524 7.75 24.18 -19.13
N LYS A 525 8.78 23.35 -18.94
CA LYS A 525 9.43 22.67 -20.06
C LYS A 525 8.73 21.34 -20.29
N ILE A 526 7.87 21.26 -21.32
CA ILE A 526 7.14 20.03 -21.65
C ILE A 526 7.78 19.32 -22.84
N ASN A 527 8.19 18.07 -22.63
CA ASN A 527 8.74 17.20 -23.66
C ASN A 527 7.82 15.99 -23.90
N MET A 528 7.88 15.44 -25.11
CA MET A 528 7.28 14.13 -25.42
C MET A 528 8.40 13.11 -25.64
N ASN A 529 8.25 11.93 -25.05
CA ASN A 529 9.07 10.75 -25.35
C ASN A 529 8.28 9.66 -26.06
#